data_AF-A0A7Z0PFC3-F1
#
_entry.id   AF-A0A7Z0PFC3-F1
#
_cell.length_a   1.000
_cell.length_b   1.000
_cell.length_c   1.000
_cell.angle_alpha   90.00
_cell.angle_beta   90.00
_cell.angle_gamma   90.00
#
_symmetry.space_group_name_H-M   'P 1'
#
loop_
_entity.id
_entity.type
_entity.pdbx_description
1 polymer ?
#
loop_
_entity_poly.entity_id
_entity_poly.type
_entity_poly.pdbx_seq_one_letter_code
_entity_poly.pdbx_strand_id
1 'polypeptide(L)'
;MESKLAKIIADIEKNNKVDYNTLFIRKDLTDLDVLGTVVYCLKNNIDDVKESYDLNYSEIENSYFNDGEVEDFLKNYNENEDDYQDDVLNEFVKIAIHESIKNTKINFSFSDIKQEALLAVIKFKNEFYEKLSKSYDLEFVKNIVRLYIRRYIISYQYTELSNYSEQEYLSLLYIKISSELSEGEKLEDILNRIGISKEYYENLVNVYENKEFSLTYDEIKEETERIKRKYEIALNTNRLTFLEETILSMYLGVDGTKLSVQEIAKKNNTDKKSIQEIINTSIFKLSLIYNFDVLNDLERIYSDLEGINDKLI
;
A
#
# COMPACT_ATOMS: atom_id res chain seq x y z
N MET A 1 -29.60 -2.02 -16.65
CA MET A 1 -28.57 -2.05 -15.58
C MET A 1 -27.42 -1.21 -16.12
N GLU A 2 -27.11 -0.09 -15.47
CA GLU A 2 -25.99 0.76 -15.86
C GLU A 2 -24.67 0.00 -15.65
N SER A 3 -23.74 0.07 -16.59
CA SER A 3 -22.43 -0.59 -16.47
C SER A 3 -21.69 -0.04 -15.24
N LYS A 4 -21.05 -0.89 -14.44
CA LYS A 4 -20.24 -0.47 -13.27
C LYS A 4 -19.19 0.57 -13.67
N LEU A 5 -18.54 0.35 -14.82
CA LEU A 5 -17.59 1.27 -15.43
C LEU A 5 -18.23 2.65 -15.72
N ALA A 6 -19.47 2.67 -16.22
CA ALA A 6 -20.16 3.93 -16.53
C ALA A 6 -20.39 4.78 -15.27
N LYS A 7 -20.70 4.15 -14.12
CA LYS A 7 -20.84 4.86 -12.85
C LYS A 7 -19.52 5.44 -12.37
N ILE A 8 -18.44 4.66 -12.43
CA ILE A 8 -17.09 5.11 -12.04
C ILE A 8 -16.66 6.30 -12.91
N ILE A 9 -16.86 6.21 -14.22
CA ILE A 9 -16.53 7.31 -15.14
C ILE A 9 -17.38 8.54 -14.84
N ALA A 10 -18.69 8.41 -14.60
CA ALA A 10 -19.55 9.54 -14.26
C ALA A 10 -19.10 10.25 -12.96
N ASP A 11 -18.67 9.48 -11.95
CA ASP A 11 -18.12 10.04 -10.71
C ASP A 11 -16.79 10.77 -10.94
N ILE A 12 -15.92 10.24 -11.81
CA ILE A 12 -14.66 10.88 -12.20
C ILE A 12 -14.92 12.16 -12.99
N GLU A 13 -15.82 12.14 -13.97
CA GLU A 13 -16.20 13.31 -14.77
C GLU A 13 -16.74 14.46 -13.91
N LYS A 14 -17.49 14.12 -12.86
CA LYS A 14 -18.03 15.11 -11.92
C LYS A 14 -16.94 15.81 -11.10
N ASN A 15 -15.90 15.08 -10.71
CA ASN A 15 -14.87 15.57 -9.78
C ASN A 15 -13.55 15.96 -10.47
N ASN A 16 -13.38 15.58 -11.73
CA ASN A 16 -12.16 15.71 -12.55
C ASN A 16 -10.88 15.20 -11.87
N LYS A 17 -11.02 14.18 -11.01
CA LYS A 17 -9.92 13.54 -10.30
C LYS A 17 -10.24 12.08 -10.05
N VAL A 18 -9.21 11.27 -9.87
CA VAL A 18 -9.30 9.86 -9.49
C VAL A 18 -8.36 9.60 -8.32
N ASP A 19 -8.85 8.86 -7.33
CA ASP A 19 -7.98 8.22 -6.35
C ASP A 19 -7.83 6.75 -6.73
N TYR A 20 -6.68 6.41 -7.31
CA TYR A 20 -6.39 5.04 -7.70
C TYR A 20 -6.26 4.10 -6.51
N ASN A 21 -5.82 4.57 -5.33
CA ASN A 21 -5.73 3.70 -4.16
C ASN A 21 -7.13 3.19 -3.78
N THR A 22 -8.11 4.11 -3.70
CA THR A 22 -9.51 3.76 -3.42
C THR A 22 -10.13 2.91 -4.52
N LEU A 23 -9.83 3.18 -5.80
CA LEU A 23 -10.34 2.39 -6.92
C LEU A 23 -9.79 0.95 -6.89
N PHE A 24 -8.50 0.78 -6.62
CA PHE A 24 -7.79 -0.50 -6.77
C PHE A 24 -8.08 -1.50 -5.65
N ILE A 25 -8.58 -1.06 -4.50
CA ILE A 25 -9.00 -1.96 -3.41
C ILE A 25 -10.41 -2.55 -3.60
N ARG A 26 -11.17 -2.09 -4.60
CA ARG A 26 -12.53 -2.54 -4.84
C ARG A 26 -12.59 -3.98 -5.36
N LYS A 27 -12.99 -4.91 -4.48
CA LYS A 27 -13.17 -6.34 -4.79
C LYS A 27 -14.27 -6.62 -5.83
N ASP A 28 -15.16 -5.66 -6.09
CA ASP A 28 -16.24 -5.81 -7.05
C ASP A 28 -15.85 -5.48 -8.51
N LEU A 29 -14.61 -5.02 -8.75
CA LEU A 29 -14.10 -4.63 -10.07
C LEU A 29 -13.19 -5.69 -10.68
N THR A 30 -13.44 -6.01 -11.96
CA THR A 30 -12.58 -6.90 -12.74
C THR A 30 -11.38 -6.14 -13.31
N ASP A 31 -10.38 -6.88 -13.79
CA ASP A 31 -9.23 -6.30 -14.50
C ASP A 31 -9.65 -5.45 -15.70
N LEU A 32 -10.69 -5.86 -16.41
CA LEU A 32 -11.23 -5.10 -17.55
C LEU A 32 -11.90 -3.80 -17.10
N ASP A 33 -12.64 -3.80 -15.98
CA ASP A 33 -13.25 -2.59 -15.44
C ASP A 33 -12.18 -1.57 -15.05
N VAL A 34 -11.10 -2.03 -14.40
CA VAL A 34 -10.00 -1.17 -13.99
C VAL A 34 -9.22 -0.66 -15.19
N LEU A 35 -8.86 -1.52 -16.14
CA LEU A 35 -8.16 -1.11 -17.36
C LEU A 35 -8.98 -0.11 -18.19
N GLY A 36 -10.30 -0.31 -18.29
CA GLY A 36 -11.20 0.64 -18.94
C GLY A 36 -11.18 2.01 -18.27
N THR A 37 -11.19 2.03 -16.93
CA THR A 37 -11.09 3.27 -16.14
C THR A 37 -9.73 3.94 -16.31
N VAL A 38 -8.63 3.18 -16.24
CA VAL A 38 -7.26 3.68 -16.43
C VAL A 38 -7.09 4.31 -17.81
N VAL A 39 -7.53 3.62 -18.86
CA VAL A 39 -7.47 4.14 -20.25
C VAL A 39 -8.28 5.43 -20.37
N TYR A 40 -9.47 5.50 -19.76
CA TYR A 40 -10.26 6.71 -19.76
C TYR A 40 -9.53 7.87 -19.07
N CYS A 41 -8.99 7.66 -17.87
CA CYS A 41 -8.30 8.69 -17.11
C CYS A 41 -7.06 9.22 -17.85
N LEU A 42 -6.22 8.33 -18.39
CA LEU A 42 -5.03 8.69 -19.13
C LEU A 42 -5.36 9.50 -20.39
N LYS A 43 -6.42 9.14 -21.13
CA LYS A 43 -6.83 9.90 -22.33
C LYS A 43 -7.36 11.30 -22.02
N ASN A 44 -7.99 11.46 -20.87
CA ASN A 44 -8.62 12.72 -20.47
C ASN A 44 -7.74 13.55 -19.52
N ASN A 45 -6.50 13.11 -19.25
CA ASN A 45 -5.57 13.75 -18.32
C ASN A 45 -6.22 14.01 -16.94
N ILE A 46 -6.91 13.01 -16.42
CA ILE A 46 -7.53 13.09 -15.09
C ILE A 46 -6.43 13.04 -14.02
N ASP A 47 -6.50 13.95 -13.05
CA ASP A 47 -5.53 14.03 -11.96
C ASP A 47 -5.64 12.83 -11.01
N ASP A 48 -4.50 12.19 -10.73
CA ASP A 48 -4.35 11.18 -9.67
C ASP A 48 -4.11 11.89 -8.33
N VAL A 49 -5.14 11.87 -7.47
CA VAL A 49 -5.11 12.53 -6.17
C VAL A 49 -5.24 11.48 -5.09
N LYS A 50 -4.25 11.41 -4.21
CA LYS A 50 -4.22 10.49 -3.07
C LYS A 50 -3.79 11.21 -1.80
N GLU A 51 -4.24 10.69 -0.67
CA GLU A 51 -3.63 11.02 0.62
C GLU A 51 -2.31 10.26 0.76
N SER A 52 -1.35 10.89 1.42
CA SER A 52 -0.04 10.33 1.70
C SER A 52 0.44 10.89 3.02
N TYR A 53 0.98 10.01 3.85
CA TYR A 53 1.57 10.40 5.12
C TYR A 53 3.09 10.25 5.07
N ASP A 54 3.80 11.24 5.63
CA ASP A 54 5.26 11.25 5.71
C ASP A 54 5.73 10.71 7.05
N LEU A 55 6.65 9.75 6.98
CA LEU A 55 7.13 9.02 8.15
C LEU A 55 8.50 9.51 8.61
N ASN A 56 8.58 9.92 9.87
CA ASN A 56 9.87 10.11 10.54
C ASN A 56 10.39 8.78 11.11
N TYR A 57 11.31 8.14 10.39
CA TYR A 57 11.90 6.86 10.79
C TYR A 57 12.58 6.86 12.16
N SER A 58 13.00 8.02 12.66
CA SER A 58 13.63 8.12 13.99
C SER A 58 12.66 7.91 15.16
N GLU A 59 11.35 7.95 14.90
CA GLU A 59 10.29 7.80 15.92
C GLU A 59 9.71 6.38 15.98
N ILE A 60 10.16 5.49 15.10
CA ILE A 60 9.74 4.08 15.05
C ILE A 60 10.61 3.28 16.01
N GLU A 61 10.01 2.45 16.85
CA GLU A 61 10.79 1.60 17.76
C GLU A 61 11.58 0.55 16.97
N ASN A 62 12.80 0.25 17.44
CA ASN A 62 13.84 -0.44 16.67
C ASN A 62 13.62 -1.97 16.48
N SER A 63 12.40 -2.46 16.27
CA SER A 63 12.12 -3.87 15.98
C SER A 63 11.99 -4.14 14.48
N TYR A 64 13.12 -4.05 13.76
CA TYR A 64 13.19 -4.44 12.35
C TYR A 64 14.34 -5.40 12.10
N PHE A 65 14.18 -6.21 11.05
CA PHE A 65 15.26 -6.98 10.44
C PHE A 65 15.71 -6.29 9.14
N ASN A 66 16.98 -6.38 8.78
CA ASN A 66 17.50 -5.91 7.51
C ASN A 66 17.64 -7.09 6.54
N ASP A 67 16.93 -7.02 5.42
CA ASP A 67 17.02 -7.96 4.31
C ASP A 67 18.23 -7.64 3.43
N GLY A 68 19.33 -8.33 3.70
CA GLY A 68 20.58 -8.17 2.96
C GLY A 68 20.44 -8.46 1.46
N GLU A 69 19.50 -9.32 1.05
CA GLU A 69 19.30 -9.63 -0.38
C GLU A 69 18.68 -8.45 -1.11
N VAL A 70 17.74 -7.74 -0.48
CA VAL A 70 17.16 -6.49 -1.02
C VAL A 70 18.23 -5.40 -1.13
N GLU A 71 19.05 -5.26 -0.09
CA GLU A 71 20.13 -4.28 -0.07
C GLU A 71 21.15 -4.55 -1.18
N ASP A 72 21.57 -5.80 -1.35
CA ASP A 72 22.50 -6.20 -2.41
C ASP A 72 21.88 -6.06 -3.80
N PHE A 73 20.61 -6.43 -3.98
CA PHE A 73 19.88 -6.25 -5.24
C PHE A 73 19.86 -4.79 -5.68
N LEU A 74 19.49 -3.86 -4.79
CA LEU A 74 19.37 -2.44 -5.13
C LEU A 74 20.74 -1.78 -5.34
N LYS A 75 21.77 -2.16 -4.56
CA LYS A 75 23.14 -1.63 -4.74
C LYS A 75 23.76 -2.04 -6.07
N ASN A 76 23.53 -3.29 -6.47
CA ASN A 76 24.15 -3.89 -7.65
C ASN A 76 23.20 -3.91 -8.87
N TYR A 77 22.04 -3.26 -8.78
CA TYR A 77 21.06 -3.25 -9.87
C TYR A 77 21.66 -2.77 -11.19
N ASN A 78 21.51 -3.60 -12.21
CA ASN A 78 21.92 -3.35 -13.57
C ASN A 78 20.72 -3.44 -14.50
N GLU A 79 20.27 -2.30 -15.01
CA GLU A 79 19.14 -2.18 -15.93
C GLU A 79 19.32 -2.90 -17.27
N ASN A 80 20.51 -3.42 -17.56
CA ASN A 80 20.86 -4.13 -18.80
C ASN A 80 21.09 -5.64 -18.60
N GLU A 81 21.03 -6.15 -17.36
CA GLU A 81 21.28 -7.59 -17.09
C GLU A 81 20.05 -8.47 -17.32
N ASP A 82 18.85 -7.92 -17.21
CA ASP A 82 17.61 -8.65 -17.48
C ASP A 82 17.40 -8.81 -19.00
N ASP A 83 17.93 -9.90 -19.58
CA ASP A 83 17.71 -10.29 -20.97
C ASP A 83 16.66 -11.42 -21.05
N TYR A 84 15.38 -11.06 -20.91
CA TYR A 84 14.28 -11.99 -21.16
C TYR A 84 14.11 -12.36 -22.65
N GLN A 85 15.02 -11.90 -23.54
CA GLN A 85 14.89 -12.00 -24.99
C GLN A 85 13.59 -11.37 -25.54
N ASP A 86 12.96 -10.49 -24.76
CA ASP A 86 11.74 -9.75 -25.08
C ASP A 86 11.89 -8.32 -24.55
N ASP A 87 12.20 -7.37 -25.44
CA ASP A 87 12.42 -5.96 -25.10
C ASP A 87 11.23 -5.33 -24.38
N VAL A 88 10.01 -5.74 -24.73
CA VAL A 88 8.79 -5.22 -24.11
C VAL A 88 8.68 -5.73 -22.68
N LEU A 89 8.99 -7.00 -22.46
CA LEU A 89 9.01 -7.58 -21.13
C LEU A 89 10.07 -6.94 -20.26
N ASN A 90 11.28 -6.72 -20.79
CA ASN A 90 12.36 -6.01 -20.10
C ASN A 90 11.90 -4.60 -19.64
N GLU A 91 11.23 -3.85 -20.52
CA GLU A 91 10.67 -2.54 -20.19
C GLU A 91 9.58 -2.60 -19.12
N PHE A 92 8.69 -3.59 -19.18
CA PHE A 92 7.64 -3.76 -18.17
C PHE A 92 8.19 -4.19 -16.80
N VAL A 93 9.25 -4.98 -16.78
CA VAL A 93 9.96 -5.34 -15.54
C VAL A 93 10.62 -4.12 -14.90
N LYS A 94 11.22 -3.22 -15.68
CA LYS A 94 11.72 -1.94 -15.15
C LYS A 94 10.59 -1.12 -14.50
N ILE A 95 9.43 -1.04 -15.13
CA ILE A 95 8.24 -0.39 -14.56
C ILE A 95 7.81 -1.08 -13.26
N ALA A 96 7.85 -2.42 -13.20
CA ALA A 96 7.52 -3.15 -11.98
C ALA A 96 8.45 -2.82 -10.81
N ILE A 97 9.76 -2.74 -11.07
CA ILE A 97 10.76 -2.35 -10.05
C ILE A 97 10.51 -0.91 -9.60
N HIS A 98 10.27 0.01 -10.54
CA HIS A 98 9.96 1.40 -10.21
C HIS A 98 8.69 1.52 -9.34
N GLU A 99 7.59 0.87 -9.74
CA GLU A 99 6.35 0.90 -8.97
C GLU A 99 6.49 0.20 -7.62
N SER A 100 7.38 -0.78 -7.50
CA SER A 100 7.69 -1.41 -6.21
C SER A 100 8.40 -0.44 -5.26
N ILE A 101 9.40 0.31 -5.75
CA ILE A 101 10.10 1.35 -4.97
C ILE A 101 9.11 2.40 -4.47
N LYS A 102 8.20 2.83 -5.34
CA LYS A 102 7.23 3.88 -5.07
C LYS A 102 6.10 3.47 -4.13
N ASN A 103 5.64 2.23 -4.20
CA ASN A 103 4.39 1.81 -3.55
C ASN A 103 4.59 0.81 -2.41
N THR A 104 5.83 0.43 -2.08
CA THR A 104 6.11 -0.36 -0.88
C THR A 104 5.72 0.47 0.35
N LYS A 105 4.75 -0.04 1.11
CA LYS A 105 4.35 0.56 2.39
C LYS A 105 5.29 0.11 3.50
N ILE A 106 5.30 0.86 4.59
CA ILE A 106 6.20 0.60 5.72
C ILE A 106 6.13 -0.85 6.24
N ASN A 107 4.94 -1.44 6.36
CA ASN A 107 4.75 -2.77 6.96
C ASN A 107 4.88 -3.94 5.96
N PHE A 108 5.36 -3.69 4.73
CA PHE A 108 5.53 -4.72 3.70
C PHE A 108 6.99 -4.84 3.25
N SER A 109 7.45 -6.06 3.04
CA SER A 109 8.77 -6.31 2.46
C SER A 109 8.79 -5.85 1.00
N PHE A 110 9.86 -5.15 0.61
CA PHE A 110 10.08 -4.80 -0.80
C PHE A 110 10.13 -6.05 -1.71
N SER A 111 10.62 -7.19 -1.20
CA SER A 111 10.71 -8.43 -1.99
C SER A 111 9.32 -8.95 -2.38
N ASP A 112 8.36 -8.93 -1.45
CA ASP A 112 6.98 -9.37 -1.71
C ASP A 112 6.30 -8.42 -2.69
N ILE A 113 6.47 -7.11 -2.49
CA ILE A 113 5.92 -6.09 -3.40
C ILE A 113 6.49 -6.23 -4.81
N LYS A 114 7.80 -6.47 -4.94
CA LYS A 114 8.46 -6.73 -6.22
C LYS A 114 7.89 -7.98 -6.89
N GLN A 115 7.69 -9.07 -6.16
CA GLN A 115 7.13 -10.31 -6.71
C GLN A 115 5.70 -10.11 -7.22
N GLU A 116 4.84 -9.41 -6.47
CA GLU A 116 3.49 -9.07 -6.90
C GLU A 116 3.49 -8.18 -8.15
N ALA A 117 4.41 -7.21 -8.22
CA ALA A 117 4.57 -6.36 -9.39
C ALA A 117 4.98 -7.16 -10.65
N LEU A 118 5.91 -8.11 -10.50
CA LEU A 118 6.35 -8.98 -11.59
C LEU A 118 5.24 -9.94 -12.04
N LEU A 119 4.45 -10.48 -11.10
CA LEU A 119 3.27 -11.29 -11.44
C LEU A 119 2.27 -10.48 -12.27
N ALA A 120 2.04 -9.22 -11.91
CA ALA A 120 1.18 -8.31 -12.68
C ALA A 120 1.71 -8.09 -14.10
N VAL A 121 3.02 -7.93 -14.28
CA VAL A 121 3.65 -7.83 -15.61
C VAL A 121 3.37 -9.06 -16.47
N ILE A 122 3.61 -10.25 -15.92
CA ILE A 122 3.38 -11.52 -16.63
C ILE A 122 1.92 -11.63 -17.04
N LYS A 123 1.00 -11.35 -16.12
CA LYS A 123 -0.44 -11.40 -16.39
C LYS A 123 -0.84 -10.38 -17.47
N PHE A 124 -0.38 -9.15 -17.36
CA PHE A 124 -0.67 -8.11 -18.35
C PHE A 124 -0.16 -8.49 -19.74
N LYS A 125 1.08 -8.98 -19.81
CA LYS A 125 1.72 -9.40 -21.06
C LYS A 125 0.93 -10.52 -21.75
N ASN A 126 0.44 -11.48 -20.97
CA ASN A 126 -0.28 -12.64 -21.49
C ASN A 126 -1.74 -12.32 -21.87
N GLU A 127 -2.42 -11.45 -21.12
CA GLU A 127 -3.88 -11.26 -21.26
C GLU A 127 -4.27 -10.00 -22.04
N PHE A 128 -3.48 -8.91 -21.95
CA PHE A 128 -3.91 -7.59 -22.39
C PHE A 128 -2.98 -6.93 -23.42
N TYR A 129 -1.67 -7.20 -23.36
CA TYR A 129 -0.68 -6.49 -24.18
C TYR A 129 -0.98 -6.55 -25.67
N GLU A 130 -1.27 -7.73 -26.24
CA GLU A 130 -1.49 -7.89 -27.69
C GLU A 130 -2.69 -7.07 -28.21
N LYS A 131 -3.73 -6.90 -27.39
CA LYS A 131 -4.92 -6.12 -27.77
C LYS A 131 -4.66 -4.62 -27.63
N LEU A 132 -3.99 -4.22 -26.56
CA LEU A 132 -3.69 -2.82 -26.28
C LEU A 132 -2.64 -2.25 -27.24
N SER A 133 -1.61 -3.02 -27.59
CA SER A 133 -0.56 -2.60 -28.54
C SER A 133 -1.05 -2.43 -29.98
N LYS A 134 -2.20 -3.03 -30.34
CA LYS A 134 -2.88 -2.76 -31.62
C LYS A 134 -3.62 -1.42 -31.63
N SER A 135 -3.97 -0.89 -30.46
CA SER A 135 -4.83 0.29 -30.30
C SER A 135 -4.08 1.54 -29.83
N TYR A 136 -2.91 1.35 -29.22
CA TYR A 136 -2.13 2.39 -28.56
C TYR A 136 -0.65 2.22 -28.87
N ASP A 137 0.09 3.33 -28.89
CA ASP A 137 1.54 3.29 -28.95
C ASP A 137 2.15 2.72 -27.65
N LEU A 138 3.43 2.35 -27.72
CA LEU A 138 4.11 1.69 -26.61
C LEU A 138 4.18 2.58 -25.36
N GLU A 139 4.34 3.89 -25.50
CA GLU A 139 4.44 4.81 -24.37
C GLU A 139 3.12 4.90 -23.60
N PHE A 140 2.01 4.99 -24.33
CA PHE A 140 0.68 4.92 -23.72
C PHE A 140 0.45 3.56 -23.05
N VAL A 141 0.87 2.46 -23.67
CA VAL A 141 0.79 1.12 -23.07
C VAL A 141 1.62 1.02 -21.80
N LYS A 142 2.83 1.59 -21.75
CA LYS A 142 3.67 1.64 -20.54
C LYS A 142 2.95 2.37 -19.39
N ASN A 143 2.26 3.47 -19.67
CA ASN A 143 1.46 4.17 -18.67
C ASN A 143 0.27 3.33 -18.15
N ILE A 144 -0.37 2.55 -19.02
CA ILE A 144 -1.40 1.58 -18.59
C ILE A 144 -0.77 0.49 -17.71
N VAL A 145 0.36 -0.09 -18.12
CA VAL A 145 1.08 -1.14 -17.37
C VAL A 145 1.47 -0.65 -15.99
N ARG A 146 1.98 0.58 -15.89
CA ARG A 146 2.33 1.23 -14.62
C ARG A 146 1.15 1.20 -13.64
N LEU A 147 -0.02 1.66 -14.07
CA LEU A 147 -1.21 1.68 -13.23
C LEU A 147 -1.79 0.29 -12.95
N TYR A 148 -1.64 -0.64 -13.89
CA TYR A 148 -2.03 -2.03 -13.68
C TYR A 148 -1.15 -2.72 -12.63
N ILE A 149 0.17 -2.53 -12.67
CA ILE A 149 1.10 -3.01 -11.65
C ILE A 149 0.77 -2.40 -10.29
N ARG A 150 0.60 -1.07 -10.24
CA ARG A 150 0.24 -0.37 -9.01
C ARG A 150 -1.05 -0.92 -8.38
N ARG A 151 -2.03 -1.28 -9.20
CA ARG A 151 -3.24 -1.96 -8.71
C ARG A 151 -2.91 -3.26 -7.99
N TYR A 152 -2.10 -4.12 -8.59
CA TYR A 152 -1.74 -5.41 -7.97
C TYR A 152 -1.05 -5.21 -6.62
N ILE A 153 -0.08 -4.30 -6.56
CA ILE A 153 0.60 -3.93 -5.32
C ILE A 153 -0.41 -3.45 -4.27
N ILE A 154 -1.27 -2.50 -4.62
CA ILE A 154 -2.24 -1.93 -3.67
C ILE A 154 -3.29 -2.95 -3.23
N SER A 155 -3.83 -3.75 -4.14
CA SER A 155 -4.81 -4.79 -3.83
C SER A 155 -4.23 -5.86 -2.91
N TYR A 156 -2.98 -6.28 -3.14
CA TYR A 156 -2.26 -7.21 -2.27
C TYR A 156 -2.10 -6.63 -0.86
N GLN A 157 -1.51 -5.44 -0.76
CA GLN A 157 -1.26 -4.80 0.54
C GLN A 157 -2.56 -4.55 1.31
N TYR A 158 -3.63 -4.14 0.62
CA TYR A 158 -4.94 -3.97 1.23
C TYR A 158 -5.54 -5.29 1.73
N THR A 159 -5.38 -6.38 0.98
CA THR A 159 -5.90 -7.69 1.39
C THR A 159 -5.20 -8.18 2.64
N GLU A 160 -3.87 -8.07 2.69
CA GLU A 160 -3.10 -8.44 3.88
C GLU A 160 -3.51 -7.59 5.09
N LEU A 161 -3.52 -6.26 4.96
CA LEU A 161 -3.94 -5.37 6.05
C LEU A 161 -5.39 -5.62 6.49
N SER A 162 -6.30 -5.90 5.55
CA SER A 162 -7.69 -6.24 5.88
C SER A 162 -7.77 -7.50 6.74
N ASN A 163 -7.01 -8.55 6.40
CA ASN A 163 -6.98 -9.79 7.18
C ASN A 163 -6.51 -9.54 8.61
N TYR A 164 -5.48 -8.72 8.81
CA TYR A 164 -5.03 -8.33 10.16
C TYR A 164 -6.08 -7.48 10.89
N SER A 165 -6.68 -6.50 10.21
CA SER A 165 -7.71 -5.65 10.81
C SER A 165 -8.94 -6.46 11.25
N GLU A 166 -9.35 -7.44 10.44
CA GLU A 166 -10.45 -8.35 10.77
C GLU A 166 -10.11 -9.15 12.04
N GLN A 167 -8.89 -9.65 12.19
CA GLN A 167 -8.47 -10.35 13.42
C GLN A 167 -8.57 -9.46 14.66
N GLU A 168 -8.12 -8.20 14.57
CA GLU A 168 -8.23 -7.27 15.69
C GLU A 168 -9.70 -6.92 16.02
N TYR A 169 -10.55 -6.69 15.01
CA TYR A 169 -11.99 -6.47 15.22
C TYR A 169 -12.69 -7.69 15.84
N LEU A 170 -12.31 -8.90 15.45
CA LEU A 170 -12.83 -10.12 16.07
C LEU A 170 -12.46 -10.21 17.56
N SER A 171 -11.27 -9.76 17.92
CA SER A 171 -10.87 -9.67 19.33
C SER A 171 -11.71 -8.65 20.10
N LEU A 172 -11.94 -7.45 19.55
CA LEU A 172 -12.82 -6.45 20.18
C LEU A 172 -14.27 -6.93 20.29
N LEU A 173 -14.77 -7.64 19.29
CA LEU A 173 -16.10 -8.24 19.32
C LEU A 173 -16.23 -9.25 20.47
N TYR A 174 -15.22 -10.11 20.66
CA TYR A 174 -15.19 -11.05 21.78
C TYR A 174 -15.16 -10.31 23.14
N ILE A 175 -14.30 -9.30 23.28
CA ILE A 175 -14.19 -8.49 24.51
C ILE A 175 -15.52 -7.84 24.85
N LYS A 176 -16.21 -7.28 23.85
CA LYS A 176 -17.52 -6.65 24.02
C LYS A 176 -18.56 -7.63 24.57
N ILE A 177 -18.67 -8.81 23.98
CA ILE A 177 -19.63 -9.84 24.44
C ILE A 177 -19.28 -10.27 25.86
N SER A 178 -18.00 -10.52 26.15
CA SER A 178 -17.52 -10.91 27.49
C SER A 178 -17.78 -9.83 28.55
N SER A 179 -17.59 -8.56 28.23
CA SER A 179 -17.88 -7.42 29.13
C SER A 179 -19.38 -7.35 29.44
N GLU A 180 -20.24 -7.37 28.43
CA GLU A 180 -21.70 -7.31 28.61
C GLU A 180 -22.21 -8.52 29.43
N LEU A 181 -21.67 -9.72 29.21
CA LEU A 181 -21.97 -10.90 30.03
C LEU A 181 -21.56 -10.71 31.50
N SER A 182 -20.40 -10.11 31.75
CA SER A 182 -19.90 -9.85 33.11
C SER A 182 -20.76 -8.82 33.86
N GLU A 183 -21.39 -7.91 33.12
CA GLU A 183 -22.36 -6.92 33.63
C GLU A 183 -23.74 -7.54 33.90
N GLY A 184 -23.95 -8.82 33.54
CA GLY A 184 -25.16 -9.59 33.84
C GLY A 184 -26.17 -9.66 32.69
N GLU A 185 -25.83 -9.19 31.50
CA GLU A 185 -26.67 -9.35 30.30
C GLU A 185 -26.72 -10.83 29.87
N LYS A 186 -27.85 -11.22 29.25
CA LYS A 186 -28.00 -12.60 28.76
C LYS A 186 -27.32 -12.74 27.40
N LEU A 187 -26.58 -13.84 27.22
CA LEU A 187 -25.90 -14.16 25.96
C LEU A 187 -26.84 -14.08 24.75
N GLU A 188 -28.04 -14.65 24.84
CA GLU A 188 -29.01 -14.63 23.72
C GLU A 188 -29.40 -13.21 23.29
N ASP A 189 -29.58 -12.30 24.25
CA ASP A 189 -29.97 -10.91 23.98
C ASP A 189 -28.80 -10.13 23.33
N ILE A 190 -27.57 -10.37 23.79
CA ILE A 190 -26.34 -9.80 23.20
C ILE A 190 -26.16 -10.27 21.76
N LEU A 191 -26.22 -11.58 21.51
CA LEU A 191 -25.99 -12.16 20.19
C LEU A 191 -27.03 -11.69 19.18
N ASN A 192 -28.30 -11.58 19.59
CA ASN A 192 -29.37 -11.05 18.75
C ASN A 192 -29.15 -9.56 18.40
N ARG A 193 -28.68 -8.75 19.36
CA ARG A 193 -28.38 -7.33 19.14
C ARG A 193 -27.22 -7.12 18.18
N ILE A 194 -26.20 -7.99 18.25
CA ILE A 194 -25.01 -7.94 17.39
C ILE A 194 -25.29 -8.56 16.02
N GLY A 195 -26.22 -9.53 15.95
CA GLY A 195 -26.57 -10.22 14.71
C GLY A 195 -25.64 -11.39 14.38
N ILE A 196 -25.14 -12.12 15.39
CA ILE A 196 -24.28 -13.30 15.22
C ILE A 196 -24.92 -14.56 15.81
N SER A 197 -24.54 -15.73 15.31
CA SER A 197 -25.03 -17.01 15.82
C SER A 197 -24.29 -17.44 17.09
N LYS A 198 -24.92 -18.31 17.88
CA LYS A 198 -24.28 -18.95 19.03
C LYS A 198 -23.03 -19.75 18.63
N GLU A 199 -23.11 -20.49 17.53
CA GLU A 199 -21.97 -21.23 16.97
C GLU A 199 -20.79 -20.32 16.63
N TYR A 200 -21.07 -19.15 16.06
CA TYR A 200 -20.03 -18.15 15.78
C TYR A 200 -19.38 -17.63 17.05
N TYR A 201 -20.17 -17.36 18.10
CA TYR A 201 -19.65 -16.98 19.40
C TYR A 201 -18.79 -18.08 20.04
N GLU A 202 -19.21 -19.35 19.98
CA GLU A 202 -18.41 -20.48 20.48
C GLU A 202 -17.06 -20.58 19.75
N ASN A 203 -17.02 -20.28 18.45
CA ASN A 203 -15.76 -20.17 17.72
C ASN A 203 -14.88 -19.01 18.22
N LEU A 204 -15.47 -17.84 18.55
CA LEU A 204 -14.71 -16.74 19.16
C LEU A 204 -14.13 -17.13 20.51
N VAL A 205 -14.91 -17.81 21.37
CA VAL A 205 -14.43 -18.31 22.67
C VAL A 205 -13.22 -19.21 22.48
N ASN A 206 -13.29 -20.20 21.60
CA ASN A 206 -12.17 -21.13 21.34
C ASN A 206 -10.87 -20.42 20.93
N VAL A 207 -10.96 -19.25 20.28
CA VAL A 207 -9.80 -18.47 19.83
C VAL A 207 -9.26 -17.56 20.94
N TYR A 208 -10.13 -17.02 21.80
CA TYR A 208 -9.79 -15.89 22.69
C TYR A 208 -9.94 -16.15 24.19
N GLU A 209 -10.49 -17.29 24.62
CA GLU A 209 -10.81 -17.60 26.04
C GLU A 209 -9.63 -17.47 27.01
N ASN A 210 -8.39 -17.64 26.54
CA ASN A 210 -7.19 -17.53 27.37
C ASN A 210 -6.51 -16.15 27.31
N LYS A 211 -7.11 -15.15 26.66
CA LYS A 211 -6.58 -13.79 26.60
C LYS A 211 -7.27 -12.93 27.65
N GLU A 212 -6.50 -12.39 28.59
CA GLU A 212 -7.01 -11.40 29.53
C GLU A 212 -7.25 -10.08 28.79
N PHE A 213 -8.47 -9.57 28.89
CA PHE A 213 -8.83 -8.25 28.38
C PHE A 213 -9.58 -7.50 29.48
N SER A 214 -9.23 -6.24 29.66
CA SER A 214 -9.84 -5.34 30.63
C SER A 214 -10.17 -4.02 29.94
N LEU A 215 -11.19 -4.04 29.09
CA LEU A 215 -11.71 -2.84 28.44
C LEU A 215 -13.20 -2.70 28.75
N THR A 216 -13.59 -1.50 29.15
CA THR A 216 -14.97 -1.04 29.27
C THR A 216 -15.58 -0.78 27.88
N TYR A 217 -16.90 -0.60 27.82
CA TYR A 217 -17.58 -0.31 26.55
C TYR A 217 -17.04 0.94 25.82
N ASP A 218 -16.79 2.03 26.56
CA ASP A 218 -16.25 3.27 25.99
C ASP A 218 -14.83 3.04 25.43
N GLU A 219 -14.00 2.29 26.16
CA GLU A 219 -12.66 1.90 25.70
C GLU A 219 -12.70 1.00 24.46
N ILE A 220 -13.68 0.09 24.33
CA ILE A 220 -13.86 -0.73 23.12
C ILE A 220 -14.18 0.13 21.90
N LYS A 221 -15.01 1.17 22.08
CA LYS A 221 -15.36 2.09 20.99
C LYS A 221 -14.15 2.90 20.55
N GLU A 222 -13.38 3.43 21.50
CA GLU A 222 -12.13 4.15 21.23
C GLU A 222 -11.13 3.26 20.49
N GLU A 223 -10.92 2.03 20.97
CA GLU A 223 -10.03 1.06 20.31
C GLU A 223 -10.53 0.69 18.91
N THR A 224 -11.85 0.60 18.68
CA THR A 224 -12.40 0.35 17.33
C THR A 224 -12.03 1.46 16.34
N GLU A 225 -12.15 2.72 16.74
CA GLU A 225 -11.77 3.86 15.89
C GLU A 225 -10.25 3.95 15.70
N ARG A 226 -9.49 3.63 16.75
CA ARG A 226 -8.02 3.55 16.69
C ARG A 226 -7.55 2.49 15.69
N ILE A 227 -8.18 1.32 15.67
CA ILE A 227 -7.91 0.27 14.67
C ILE A 227 -8.15 0.81 13.26
N LYS A 228 -9.31 1.42 12.99
CA LYS A 228 -9.59 2.00 11.65
C LYS A 228 -8.49 2.95 11.20
N ARG A 229 -8.16 3.92 12.06
CA ARG A 229 -7.12 4.92 11.81
C ARG A 229 -5.76 4.29 11.55
N LYS A 230 -5.36 3.33 12.38
CA LYS A 230 -4.10 2.58 12.25
C LYS A 230 -3.94 1.98 10.85
N TYR A 231 -4.96 1.29 10.36
CA TYR A 231 -4.91 0.64 9.03
C TYR A 231 -5.01 1.65 7.88
N GLU A 232 -5.74 2.75 8.04
CA GLU A 232 -5.80 3.85 7.07
C GLU A 232 -4.45 4.54 6.90
N ILE A 233 -3.77 4.85 8.01
CA ILE A 233 -2.41 5.38 8.02
C ILE A 233 -1.46 4.41 7.31
N ALA A 234 -1.53 3.12 7.63
CA ALA A 234 -0.67 2.09 7.05
C ALA A 234 -0.80 2.04 5.51
N LEU A 235 -2.03 2.09 5.01
CA LEU A 235 -2.32 2.08 3.56
C LEU A 235 -1.78 3.31 2.83
N ASN A 236 -1.66 4.44 3.53
CA ASN A 236 -1.26 5.72 2.94
C ASN A 236 0.17 6.14 3.32
N THR A 237 0.90 5.34 4.09
CA THR A 237 2.31 5.60 4.45
C THR A 237 3.26 4.82 3.56
N ASN A 238 3.87 5.52 2.61
CA ASN A 238 4.95 4.97 1.79
C ASN A 238 6.25 4.88 2.58
N ARG A 239 7.08 3.90 2.22
CA ARG A 239 8.39 3.67 2.85
C ARG A 239 9.42 4.73 2.49
N LEU A 240 9.36 5.24 1.26
CA LEU A 240 10.21 6.32 0.81
C LEU A 240 9.40 7.60 0.66
N THR A 241 10.03 8.72 1.01
CA THR A 241 9.53 10.04 0.63
C THR A 241 9.65 10.24 -0.88
N PHE A 242 8.92 11.21 -1.44
CA PHE A 242 9.00 11.53 -2.87
C PHE A 242 10.43 11.86 -3.32
N LEU A 243 11.23 12.54 -2.50
CA LEU A 243 12.61 12.88 -2.82
C LEU A 243 13.50 11.62 -2.88
N GLU A 244 13.36 10.74 -1.90
CA GLU A 244 14.08 9.46 -1.82
C GLU A 244 13.74 8.56 -3.00
N GLU A 245 12.44 8.38 -3.31
CA GLU A 245 11.96 7.67 -4.50
C GLU A 245 12.60 8.25 -5.77
N THR A 246 12.50 9.57 -5.96
CA THR A 246 12.98 10.24 -7.16
C THR A 246 14.49 10.05 -7.37
N ILE A 247 15.29 10.26 -6.32
CA ILE A 247 16.74 10.11 -6.39
C ILE A 247 17.13 8.66 -6.63
N LEU A 248 16.49 7.71 -5.94
CA LEU A 248 16.76 6.29 -6.13
C LEU A 248 16.38 5.83 -7.54
N SER A 249 15.24 6.24 -8.07
CA SER A 249 14.82 5.91 -9.44
C SER A 249 15.81 6.41 -10.50
N MET A 250 16.34 7.63 -10.34
CA MET A 250 17.39 8.17 -11.22
C MET A 250 18.71 7.38 -11.10
N TYR A 251 19.10 7.00 -9.88
CA TYR A 251 20.32 6.24 -9.63
C TYR A 251 20.25 4.82 -10.21
N LEU A 252 19.07 4.21 -10.20
CA LEU A 252 18.86 2.86 -10.71
C LEU A 252 18.58 2.83 -12.23
N GLY A 253 18.07 3.93 -12.81
CA GLY A 253 17.64 3.96 -14.22
C GLY A 253 16.26 3.35 -14.46
N VAL A 254 15.46 3.17 -13.41
CA VAL A 254 14.12 2.55 -13.53
C VAL A 254 13.05 3.54 -14.01
N ASP A 255 13.37 4.84 -14.06
CA ASP A 255 12.52 5.90 -14.62
C ASP A 255 13.27 6.70 -15.70
N GLY A 256 13.88 5.99 -16.65
CA GLY A 256 14.60 6.58 -17.78
C GLY A 256 16.06 6.12 -17.82
N THR A 257 16.98 7.06 -18.00
CA THR A 257 18.41 6.73 -18.09
C THR A 257 19.05 6.73 -16.71
N LYS A 258 19.83 5.68 -16.40
CA LYS A 258 20.66 5.62 -15.20
C LYS A 258 21.62 6.79 -15.13
N LEU A 259 21.59 7.54 -14.03
CA LEU A 259 22.47 8.69 -13.78
C LEU A 259 23.50 8.37 -12.71
N SER A 260 24.72 8.88 -12.90
CA SER A 260 25.73 8.87 -11.85
C SER A 260 25.36 9.82 -10.72
N VAL A 261 25.88 9.55 -9.51
CA VAL A 261 25.74 10.44 -8.34
C VAL A 261 26.13 11.89 -8.66
N GLN A 262 27.13 12.08 -9.53
CA GLN A 262 27.56 13.43 -9.94
C GLN A 262 26.54 14.13 -10.85
N GLU A 263 25.86 13.41 -11.72
CA GLU A 263 24.82 13.97 -12.60
C GLU A 263 23.56 14.30 -11.79
N ILE A 264 23.17 13.42 -10.87
CA ILE A 264 22.04 13.65 -9.96
C ILE A 264 22.32 14.87 -9.08
N ALA A 265 23.52 14.99 -8.52
CA ALA A 265 23.93 16.12 -7.69
C ALA A 265 23.83 17.46 -8.46
N LYS A 266 24.30 17.48 -9.72
CA LYS A 266 24.15 18.65 -10.60
C LYS A 266 22.69 18.97 -10.89
N LYS A 267 21.87 17.97 -11.20
CA LYS A 267 20.44 18.16 -11.53
C LYS A 267 19.64 18.70 -10.35
N ASN A 268 20.02 18.34 -9.13
CA ASN A 268 19.37 18.77 -7.90
C ASN A 268 20.05 19.95 -7.20
N ASN A 269 21.07 20.58 -7.83
CA ASN A 269 21.83 21.70 -7.26
C ASN A 269 22.35 21.43 -5.83
N THR A 270 22.85 20.22 -5.59
CA THR A 270 23.36 19.78 -4.28
C THR A 270 24.71 19.08 -4.44
N ASP A 271 25.32 18.69 -3.32
CA ASP A 271 26.61 18.00 -3.32
C ASP A 271 26.46 16.48 -3.44
N LYS A 272 27.55 15.82 -3.87
CA LYS A 272 27.58 14.37 -4.08
C LYS A 272 27.35 13.55 -2.82
N LYS A 273 27.82 14.06 -1.67
CA LYS A 273 27.73 13.35 -0.39
C LYS A 273 26.27 13.28 0.04
N SER A 274 25.55 14.40 -0.06
CA SER A 274 24.10 14.45 0.20
C SER A 274 23.31 13.48 -0.69
N ILE A 275 23.59 13.42 -1.99
CA ILE A 275 22.93 12.44 -2.88
C ILE A 275 23.27 11.00 -2.49
N GLN A 276 24.54 10.70 -2.20
CA GLN A 276 24.95 9.36 -1.80
C GLN A 276 24.29 8.93 -0.48
N GLU A 277 24.16 9.85 0.48
CA GLU A 277 23.44 9.61 1.73
C GLU A 277 21.97 9.28 1.47
N ILE A 278 21.27 10.06 0.63
CA ILE A 278 19.87 9.77 0.25
C ILE A 278 19.74 8.39 -0.40
N ILE A 279 20.63 8.02 -1.34
CA ILE A 279 20.61 6.70 -1.98
C ILE A 279 20.78 5.59 -0.94
N ASN A 280 21.79 5.70 -0.08
CA ASN A 280 22.07 4.69 0.94
C ASN A 280 20.91 4.56 1.93
N THR A 281 20.33 5.68 2.37
CA THR A 281 19.14 5.69 3.24
C THR A 281 17.93 5.07 2.56
N SER A 282 17.70 5.35 1.27
CA SER A 282 16.57 4.79 0.54
C SER A 282 16.68 3.28 0.39
N ILE A 283 17.88 2.78 0.04
CA ILE A 283 18.16 1.34 -0.04
C ILE A 283 17.98 0.68 1.33
N PHE A 284 18.54 1.28 2.38
CA PHE A 284 18.40 0.77 3.75
C PHE A 284 16.94 0.71 4.18
N LYS A 285 16.14 1.76 3.94
CA LYS A 285 14.70 1.77 4.26
C LYS A 285 13.97 0.65 3.53
N LEU A 286 14.24 0.46 2.22
CA LEU A 286 13.65 -0.60 1.41
C LEU A 286 14.02 -2.01 1.90
N SER A 287 15.21 -2.20 2.47
CA SER A 287 15.62 -3.50 3.04
C SER A 287 15.05 -3.79 4.43
N LEU A 288 14.36 -2.84 5.09
CA LEU A 288 13.79 -3.11 6.41
C LEU A 288 12.57 -4.03 6.33
N ILE A 289 12.50 -5.00 7.23
CA ILE A 289 11.32 -5.83 7.47
C ILE A 289 10.83 -5.53 8.88
N TYR A 290 9.62 -5.00 8.96
CA TYR A 290 8.94 -4.69 10.21
C TYR A 290 7.96 -5.80 10.58
N ASN A 291 7.80 -6.05 11.88
CA ASN A 291 6.62 -6.71 12.40
C ASN A 291 5.39 -5.79 12.26
N PHE A 292 4.19 -6.38 12.35
CA PHE A 292 2.95 -5.60 12.32
C PHE A 292 2.77 -4.67 13.52
N ASP A 293 3.58 -4.82 14.58
CA ASP A 293 3.57 -3.90 15.73
C ASP A 293 3.96 -2.46 15.33
N VAL A 294 4.69 -2.29 14.23
CA VAL A 294 5.02 -0.97 13.65
C VAL A 294 3.78 -0.14 13.38
N LEU A 295 2.62 -0.78 13.15
CA LEU A 295 1.37 -0.08 12.93
C LEU A 295 0.91 0.71 14.16
N ASN A 296 1.24 0.23 15.37
CA ASN A 296 0.93 0.95 16.61
C ASN A 296 1.81 2.19 16.77
N ASP A 297 3.09 2.11 16.37
CA ASP A 297 3.98 3.28 16.34
C ASP A 297 3.47 4.33 15.36
N LEU A 298 3.05 3.91 14.15
CA LEU A 298 2.47 4.80 13.16
C LEU A 298 1.25 5.54 13.71
N GLU A 299 0.27 4.80 14.25
CA GLU A 299 -0.94 5.41 14.79
C GLU A 299 -0.63 6.41 15.90
N ARG A 300 0.28 6.08 16.83
CA ARG A 300 0.75 6.99 17.87
C ARG A 300 1.36 8.27 17.28
N ILE A 301 2.30 8.14 16.35
CA ILE A 301 3.01 9.28 15.73
C ILE A 301 2.01 10.25 15.08
N TYR A 302 1.05 9.75 14.31
CA TYR A 302 0.10 10.65 13.63
C TYR A 302 -0.98 11.21 14.56
N SER A 303 -1.44 10.44 15.54
CA SER A 303 -2.38 10.96 16.55
C SER A 303 -1.75 12.08 17.40
N ASP A 304 -0.45 12.00 17.72
CA ASP A 304 0.28 13.07 18.40
C ASP A 304 0.39 14.34 17.53
N LEU A 305 0.62 14.19 16.22
CA LEU A 305 0.67 15.31 15.27
C LEU A 305 -0.68 16.02 15.11
N GLU A 306 -1.79 15.27 15.02
CA GLU A 306 -3.14 15.83 15.00
C GLU A 306 -3.43 16.65 16.27
N GLY A 307 -3.11 16.10 17.44
CA GLY A 307 -3.32 16.76 18.73
C GLY A 307 -2.47 18.04 18.94
N ILE A 308 -1.37 18.21 18.22
CA ILE A 308 -0.59 19.45 18.19
C ILE A 308 -1.27 20.49 17.29
N ASN A 309 -1.74 20.10 16.10
CA ASN A 309 -2.43 21.01 15.18
C ASN A 309 -3.71 21.59 15.79
N ASP A 310 -4.49 20.78 16.51
CA ASP A 310 -5.71 21.24 17.19
C ASP A 310 -5.45 22.24 18.31
N LYS A 311 -4.23 22.26 18.88
CA LYS A 311 -3.82 23.23 19.92
C LYS A 311 -3.24 24.52 19.35
N LEU A 312 -2.97 24.56 18.05
CA LEU A 312 -2.39 25.71 17.33
C LEU A 312 -3.43 26.54 16.58
N ILE A 313 -4.70 26.10 16.55
CA ILE A 313 -5.88 26.81 16.01
C ILE A 313 -6.65 27.45 17.16
#